data_AF-A0A679JFS1-F1
#
_entry.id   AF-A0A679JFS1-F1
#
_cell.length_a   1.000
_cell.length_b   1.000
_cell.length_c   1.000
_cell.angle_alpha   90.00
_cell.angle_beta   90.00
_cell.angle_gamma   90.00
#
_symmetry.space_group_name_H-M   'P 1'
#
loop_
_entity.id
_entity.type
_entity.pdbx_description
1 polymer ?
#
loop_
_entity_poly.entity_id
_entity_poly.type
_entity_poly.pdbx_seq_one_letter_code
_entity_poly.pdbx_strand_id
1 'polypeptide(L)'
;MGFVASDSGGGGNFKRVPAGVHIGRCYSLIDLGTQLTSGQFGEKLQHKIRIGWELFGEDEEGKPLTIDHEGREMPMVISKNYTVSLHEKANLRKELAQWRGRDFTEEEAKAFDISKLVGAYCMVNVTTSETNGKTYSNVAGLTPIPAALKNAKPEGVHAIVKFDLDAPDMVVFNTFHAQLQETIKKSPEWARHQRHNGDADESLSEDEAAQFADEPF
;
A
#
# COMPACT_ATOMS: atom_id res chain seq x y z
N MET A 1 -31.85 35.60 5.35
CA MET A 1 -30.74 34.93 6.07
C MET A 1 -30.47 33.61 5.38
N GLY A 2 -29.32 33.47 4.73
CA GLY A 2 -28.97 32.27 3.97
C GLY A 2 -28.28 31.23 4.85
N PHE A 3 -28.65 29.97 4.69
CA PHE A 3 -27.90 28.81 5.16
C PHE A 3 -26.57 28.77 4.43
N VAL A 4 -25.47 29.09 5.13
CA VAL A 4 -24.12 28.86 4.62
C VAL A 4 -23.59 27.61 5.30
N ALA A 5 -23.37 26.56 4.50
CA ALA A 5 -22.60 25.39 4.92
C ALA A 5 -21.11 25.78 4.94
N SER A 6 -20.48 25.75 6.11
CA SER A 6 -19.03 25.88 6.24
C SER A 6 -18.38 24.53 5.96
N ASP A 7 -17.38 24.52 5.07
CA ASP A 7 -16.53 23.36 4.80
C ASP A 7 -15.83 22.93 6.10
N SER A 8 -16.35 21.89 6.74
CA SER A 8 -15.65 21.16 7.80
C SER A 8 -14.71 20.12 7.20
N GLY A 9 -13.93 20.53 6.20
CA GLY A 9 -12.85 19.75 5.63
C GLY A 9 -11.58 20.03 6.43
N GLY A 10 -11.29 19.20 7.45
CA GLY A 10 -10.09 19.28 8.26
C GLY A 10 -8.83 19.52 7.42
N GLY A 11 -8.39 20.77 7.41
CA GLY A 11 -7.18 21.24 6.75
C GLY A 11 -5.96 20.82 7.55
N GLY A 12 -5.64 19.53 7.54
CA GLY A 12 -4.26 19.12 7.76
C GLY A 12 -3.47 19.55 6.54
N ASN A 13 -2.65 20.59 6.68
CA ASN A 13 -1.74 21.06 5.64
C ASN A 13 -0.61 20.02 5.48
N PHE A 14 -0.95 18.82 5.01
CA PHE A 14 0.01 17.74 4.79
C PHE A 14 0.89 18.18 3.62
N LYS A 15 2.21 18.27 3.85
CA LYS A 15 3.17 18.59 2.79
C LYS A 15 2.97 17.57 1.68
N ARG A 16 2.53 18.05 0.51
CA ARG A 16 2.26 17.20 -0.65
C ARG A 16 3.54 16.95 -1.40
N VAL A 17 3.69 15.74 -1.93
CA VAL A 17 4.84 15.43 -2.77
C VAL A 17 4.76 16.31 -4.03
N PRO A 18 5.78 17.11 -4.33
CA PRO A 18 5.78 17.97 -5.51
C PRO A 18 5.80 17.12 -6.78
N ALA A 19 5.17 17.66 -7.84
CA ALA A 19 5.27 17.04 -9.15
C ALA A 19 6.73 16.99 -9.61
N GLY A 20 7.09 15.97 -10.37
CA GLY A 20 8.46 15.76 -10.82
C GLY A 20 8.90 14.30 -10.75
N VAL A 21 10.19 14.07 -10.99
CA VAL A 21 10.77 12.74 -11.00
C VAL A 21 11.75 12.60 -9.84
N HIS A 22 11.41 11.73 -8.89
CA HIS A 22 12.13 11.59 -7.62
C HIS A 22 12.73 10.20 -7.50
N ILE A 23 13.85 10.06 -6.77
CA ILE A 23 14.37 8.74 -6.43
C ILE A 23 13.42 8.13 -5.39
N GLY A 24 12.90 6.94 -5.63
CA GLY A 24 12.03 6.22 -4.71
C GLY A 24 12.62 4.88 -4.28
N ARG A 25 12.40 4.51 -3.02
CA ARG A 25 12.57 3.14 -2.53
C ARG A 25 11.22 2.60 -2.12
N CYS A 26 10.85 1.44 -2.62
CA CYS A 26 9.65 0.75 -2.17
C CYS A 26 9.87 0.27 -0.74
N TYR A 27 9.18 0.85 0.23
CA TYR A 27 9.27 0.46 1.64
C TYR A 27 8.04 -0.31 2.08
N SER A 28 6.90 -0.15 1.40
CA SER A 28 5.62 -0.72 1.83
C SER A 28 4.96 -1.54 0.72
N LEU A 29 4.60 -2.78 1.04
CA LEU A 29 3.72 -3.63 0.23
C LEU A 29 2.63 -4.19 1.14
N ILE A 30 1.39 -3.75 0.92
CA ILE A 30 0.24 -4.10 1.76
C ILE A 30 -0.82 -4.76 0.90
N ASP A 31 -1.21 -5.97 1.25
CA ASP A 31 -2.39 -6.61 0.68
C ASP A 31 -3.66 -6.01 1.27
N LEU A 32 -4.54 -5.52 0.40
CA LEU A 32 -5.84 -4.98 0.78
C LEU A 32 -6.95 -6.03 0.66
N GLY A 33 -6.66 -7.19 0.08
CA GLY A 33 -7.65 -8.23 -0.21
C GLY A 33 -8.58 -7.88 -1.36
N THR A 34 -9.66 -8.65 -1.48
CA THR A 34 -10.69 -8.43 -2.49
C THR A 34 -11.57 -7.24 -2.11
N GLN A 35 -11.59 -6.23 -2.97
CA GLN A 35 -12.28 -4.97 -2.76
C GLN A 35 -13.36 -4.76 -3.82
N LEU A 36 -14.54 -4.31 -3.40
CA LEU A 36 -15.60 -3.88 -4.31
C LEU A 36 -15.21 -2.55 -4.95
N THR A 37 -15.19 -2.52 -6.28
CA THR A 37 -14.88 -1.33 -7.07
C THR A 37 -16.03 -1.07 -8.03
N SER A 38 -16.66 0.10 -7.91
CA SER A 38 -17.71 0.55 -8.82
C SER A 38 -17.06 1.39 -9.93
N GLY A 39 -17.23 0.96 -11.18
CA GLY A 39 -16.75 1.67 -12.36
C GLY A 39 -17.84 1.89 -13.40
N GLN A 40 -17.47 2.44 -14.55
CA GLN A 40 -18.42 2.72 -15.65
C GLN A 40 -19.15 1.46 -16.15
N PHE A 41 -18.57 0.27 -15.94
CA PHE A 41 -19.13 -1.03 -16.36
C PHE A 41 -19.78 -1.81 -15.20
N GLY A 42 -20.14 -1.12 -14.11
CA GLY A 42 -20.74 -1.72 -12.93
C GLY A 42 -19.73 -2.06 -11.83
N GLU A 43 -20.21 -2.81 -10.84
CA GLU A 43 -19.44 -3.22 -9.68
C GLU A 43 -18.63 -4.48 -9.95
N LYS A 44 -17.37 -4.49 -9.50
CA LYS A 44 -16.46 -5.62 -9.65
C LYS A 44 -15.71 -5.86 -8.37
N LEU A 45 -15.58 -7.13 -7.99
CA LEU A 45 -14.66 -7.56 -6.95
C LEU A 45 -13.27 -7.68 -7.56
N GLN A 46 -12.29 -7.00 -6.95
CA GLN A 46 -10.91 -7.00 -7.42
C GLN A 46 -9.97 -7.12 -6.23
N HIS A 47 -9.08 -8.10 -6.25
CA HIS A 47 -7.98 -8.19 -5.30
C HIS A 47 -7.02 -7.03 -5.51
N LYS A 48 -6.82 -6.20 -4.48
CA LYS A 48 -5.97 -5.02 -4.54
C LYS A 48 -4.80 -5.10 -3.58
N ILE A 49 -3.68 -4.52 -4.01
CA ILE A 49 -2.51 -4.24 -3.18
C ILE A 49 -2.23 -2.74 -3.19
N ARG A 50 -1.58 -2.26 -2.13
CA ARG A 50 -1.03 -0.93 -2.02
C ARG A 50 0.50 -1.02 -1.99
N ILE A 51 1.14 -0.33 -2.92
CA ILE A 51 2.60 -0.19 -2.96
C ILE A 51 2.95 1.24 -2.55
N GLY A 52 3.91 1.38 -1.63
CA GLY A 52 4.36 2.65 -1.09
C GLY A 52 5.87 2.85 -1.27
N TRP A 53 6.24 4.06 -1.69
CA TRP A 53 7.61 4.49 -1.90
C TRP A 53 7.95 5.66 -0.97
N GLU A 54 9.13 5.59 -0.36
CA GLU A 54 9.78 6.73 0.27
C GLU A 54 10.62 7.43 -0.78
N LEU A 55 10.56 8.76 -0.80
CA LEU A 55 11.13 9.60 -1.85
C LEU A 55 12.33 10.37 -1.34
N PHE A 56 13.36 10.45 -2.17
CA PHE A 56 14.63 11.10 -1.86
C PHE A 56 14.97 12.15 -2.91
N GLY A 57 15.75 13.13 -2.47
CA GLY A 57 16.20 14.26 -3.27
C GLY A 57 15.54 15.55 -2.84
N GLU A 58 15.51 16.47 -3.79
CA GLU A 58 15.01 17.83 -3.61
C GLU A 58 13.92 18.11 -4.64
N ASP A 59 13.06 19.08 -4.33
CA ASP A 59 12.08 19.59 -5.28
C ASP A 59 12.70 20.59 -6.28
N GLU A 60 11.87 21.14 -7.18
CA GLU A 60 12.32 22.11 -8.18
C GLU A 60 12.89 23.41 -7.57
N GLU A 61 12.56 23.72 -6.31
CA GLU A 61 13.07 24.87 -5.57
C GLU A 61 14.32 24.53 -4.73
N GLY A 62 14.83 23.30 -4.81
CA GLY A 62 15.96 22.82 -4.02
C GLY A 62 15.62 22.53 -2.56
N LYS A 63 14.33 22.37 -2.21
CA LYS A 63 13.94 21.99 -0.85
C LYS A 63 13.97 20.47 -0.70
N PRO A 64 14.45 19.94 0.43
CA PRO A 64 14.47 18.51 0.65
C PRO A 64 13.05 17.93 0.68
N LEU A 65 12.90 16.74 0.10
CA LEU A 65 11.67 15.94 0.16
C LEU A 65 11.51 15.26 1.52
N THR A 66 11.58 16.05 2.59
CA THR A 66 11.40 15.63 3.99
C THR A 66 10.19 16.29 4.63
N ILE A 67 9.63 15.64 5.64
CA ILE A 67 8.64 16.18 6.57
C ILE A 67 9.14 16.03 8.00
N ASP A 68 8.77 16.98 8.86
CA ASP A 68 8.98 16.80 10.30
C ASP A 68 7.96 15.78 10.83
N HIS A 69 8.48 14.73 11.45
CA HIS A 69 7.69 13.72 12.14
C HIS A 69 8.35 13.46 13.49
N GLU A 70 7.67 13.84 14.58
CA GLU A 70 8.15 13.68 15.95
C GLU A 70 9.55 14.29 16.18
N GLY A 71 9.82 15.45 15.57
CA GLY A 71 11.10 16.16 15.68
C GLY A 71 12.23 15.53 14.86
N ARG A 72 11.92 14.62 13.94
CA ARG A 72 12.87 14.02 13.00
C ARG A 72 12.44 14.31 11.57
N GLU A 73 13.41 14.66 10.72
CA GLU A 73 13.19 14.78 9.29
C GLU A 73 13.07 13.38 8.65
N MET A 74 11.88 13.08 8.16
CA MET A 74 11.56 11.82 7.50
C MET A 74 11.29 12.04 6.01
N PRO A 75 11.76 11.16 5.10
CA PRO A 75 11.43 11.26 3.69
C PRO A 75 9.93 11.29 3.44
N MET A 76 9.51 12.05 2.43
CA MET A 76 8.12 12.04 2.00
C MET A 76 7.76 10.69 1.39
N VAL A 77 6.53 10.25 1.63
CA VAL A 77 6.04 8.96 1.11
C VAL A 77 4.89 9.18 0.14
N ILE A 78 4.84 8.35 -0.91
CA ILE A 78 3.73 8.28 -1.84
C ILE A 78 3.33 6.82 -2.06
N SER A 79 2.05 6.57 -2.34
CA SER A 79 1.57 5.20 -2.56
C SER A 79 0.54 5.14 -3.66
N LYS A 80 0.44 3.98 -4.31
CA LYS A 80 -0.56 3.71 -5.35
C LYS A 80 -1.18 2.33 -5.14
N ASN A 81 -2.48 2.26 -5.38
CA ASN A 81 -3.24 1.02 -5.32
C ASN A 81 -3.25 0.36 -6.70
N TYR A 82 -3.08 -0.96 -6.72
CA TYR A 82 -3.11 -1.78 -7.93
C TYR A 82 -4.05 -2.96 -7.74
N THR A 83 -4.64 -3.43 -8.84
CA THR A 83 -5.23 -4.77 -8.88
C THR A 83 -4.11 -5.80 -9.04
N VAL A 84 -4.15 -6.87 -8.25
CA VAL A 84 -3.18 -7.98 -8.30
C VAL A 84 -3.43 -8.81 -9.56
N SER A 85 -2.91 -8.33 -10.69
CA SER A 85 -3.04 -9.02 -11.98
C SER A 85 -1.85 -8.68 -12.87
N LEU A 86 -1.26 -9.71 -13.47
CA LEU A 86 -0.19 -9.58 -14.46
C LEU A 86 -0.66 -9.92 -15.88
N HIS A 87 -1.96 -9.84 -16.15
CA HIS A 87 -2.52 -9.91 -17.49
C HIS A 87 -1.92 -8.81 -18.38
N GLU A 88 -1.79 -9.04 -19.69
CA GLU A 88 -1.20 -8.09 -20.66
C GLU A 88 -1.80 -6.66 -20.59
N LYS A 89 -3.08 -6.57 -20.23
CA LYS A 89 -3.81 -5.29 -20.11
C LYS A 89 -3.78 -4.68 -18.70
N ALA A 90 -3.28 -5.41 -17.70
CA ALA A 90 -3.29 -4.97 -16.32
C ALA A 90 -2.29 -3.83 -16.06
N ASN A 91 -2.72 -2.84 -15.28
CA ASN A 91 -1.88 -1.68 -14.96
C ASN A 91 -0.65 -2.07 -14.13
N LEU A 92 -0.79 -3.05 -13.22
CA LEU A 92 0.34 -3.56 -12.43
C LEU A 92 1.42 -4.14 -13.34
N ARG A 93 1.07 -4.98 -14.32
CA ARG A 93 2.05 -5.51 -15.30
C ARG A 93 2.79 -4.39 -16.03
N LYS A 94 2.05 -3.41 -16.56
CA LYS A 94 2.63 -2.29 -17.32
C LYS A 94 3.62 -1.49 -16.49
N GLU A 95 3.26 -1.17 -15.24
CA GLU A 95 4.12 -0.43 -14.31
C GLU A 95 5.35 -1.23 -13.90
N LEU A 96 5.19 -2.52 -13.60
CA LEU A 96 6.33 -3.38 -13.27
C LEU A 96 7.26 -3.61 -14.47
N ALA A 97 6.72 -3.70 -15.69
CA ALA A 97 7.52 -3.80 -16.91
C ALA A 97 8.35 -2.52 -17.15
N GLN A 98 7.74 -1.35 -16.97
CA GLN A 98 8.41 -0.06 -17.06
C GLN A 98 9.51 0.06 -15.99
N TRP A 99 9.20 -0.29 -14.74
CA TRP A 99 10.18 -0.26 -13.65
C TRP A 99 11.35 -1.23 -13.89
N ARG A 100 11.08 -2.44 -14.39
CA ARG A 100 12.13 -3.42 -14.73
C ARG A 100 12.92 -3.03 -15.97
N GLY A 101 12.42 -2.13 -16.81
CA GLY A 101 13.00 -1.81 -18.11
C GLY A 101 12.86 -2.94 -19.15
N ARG A 102 12.03 -3.95 -18.87
CA ARG A 102 11.70 -5.05 -19.78
C ARG A 102 10.33 -5.62 -19.46
N ASP A 103 9.61 -6.06 -20.49
CA ASP A 103 8.32 -6.73 -20.30
C ASP A 103 8.48 -8.12 -19.68
N PHE A 104 7.39 -8.64 -19.12
CA PHE A 104 7.29 -10.00 -18.61
C PHE A 104 7.13 -10.98 -19.75
N THR A 105 7.76 -12.15 -19.65
CA THR A 105 7.34 -13.31 -20.44
C THR A 105 6.02 -13.85 -19.87
N GLU A 106 5.29 -14.66 -20.63
CA GLU A 106 4.07 -15.30 -20.12
C GLU A 106 4.35 -16.22 -18.92
N GLU A 107 5.52 -16.88 -18.91
CA GLU A 107 5.95 -17.72 -17.80
C GLU A 107 6.32 -16.90 -16.56
N GLU A 108 7.08 -15.80 -16.72
CA GLU A 108 7.40 -14.90 -15.62
C GLU A 108 6.11 -14.31 -15.00
N ALA A 109 5.14 -13.92 -15.82
CA ALA A 109 3.91 -13.30 -15.36
C ALA A 109 3.01 -14.26 -14.54
N LYS A 110 3.14 -15.58 -14.70
CA LYS A 110 2.35 -16.57 -13.96
C LYS A 110 2.82 -16.75 -12.51
N ALA A 111 4.09 -16.48 -12.24
CA ALA A 111 4.72 -16.80 -10.95
C ALA A 111 5.59 -15.65 -10.40
N PHE A 112 5.36 -14.42 -10.84
CA PHE A 112 6.14 -13.30 -10.32
C PHE A 112 5.73 -12.97 -8.89
N ASP A 113 6.68 -13.14 -7.99
CA ASP A 113 6.57 -12.74 -6.59
C ASP A 113 6.72 -11.21 -6.45
N ILE A 114 5.60 -10.55 -6.15
CA ILE A 114 5.50 -9.10 -5.94
C ILE A 114 6.28 -8.65 -4.69
N SER A 115 6.55 -9.54 -3.74
CA SER A 115 7.33 -9.18 -2.55
C SER A 115 8.78 -8.80 -2.88
N LYS A 116 9.28 -9.20 -4.05
CA LYS A 116 10.60 -8.76 -4.58
C LYS A 116 10.69 -7.26 -4.86
N LEU A 117 9.57 -6.55 -4.89
CA LEU A 117 9.55 -5.10 -5.05
C LEU A 117 9.98 -4.37 -3.78
N VAL A 118 9.86 -5.02 -2.62
CA VAL A 118 10.19 -4.42 -1.34
C VAL A 118 11.70 -4.17 -1.27
N GLY A 119 12.09 -2.95 -0.90
CA GLY A 119 13.46 -2.47 -0.91
C GLY A 119 14.01 -2.13 -2.30
N ALA A 120 13.29 -2.41 -3.39
CA ALA A 120 13.72 -2.05 -4.73
C ALA A 120 13.60 -0.54 -4.94
N TYR A 121 14.54 0.00 -5.71
CA TYR A 121 14.58 1.42 -6.04
C TYR A 121 14.08 1.69 -7.46
N CYS A 122 13.45 2.85 -7.65
CA CYS A 122 12.94 3.37 -8.91
C CYS A 122 13.15 4.88 -9.01
N MET A 123 12.96 5.42 -10.20
CA MET A 123 12.51 6.81 -10.35
C MET A 123 10.98 6.81 -10.33
N VAL A 124 10.40 7.62 -9.45
CA VAL A 124 8.97 7.79 -9.29
C VAL A 124 8.57 9.10 -9.97
N ASN A 125 7.77 9.01 -11.04
CA ASN A 125 7.19 10.18 -11.67
C ASN A 125 5.89 10.55 -10.94
N VAL A 126 5.87 11.73 -10.34
CA VAL A 126 4.76 12.27 -9.56
C VAL A 126 4.05 13.35 -10.35
N THR A 127 2.72 13.26 -10.44
CA THR A 127 1.86 14.28 -11.06
C THR A 127 0.80 14.78 -10.08
N THR A 128 0.27 15.97 -10.33
CA THR A 128 -0.78 16.57 -9.51
C THR A 128 -2.16 16.47 -10.16
N SER A 129 -3.03 15.78 -9.45
CA SER A 129 -4.49 15.76 -9.49
C SER A 129 -5.20 17.03 -9.03
N GLU A 130 -6.26 17.55 -9.66
CA GLU A 130 -7.28 18.34 -8.92
C GLU A 130 -8.62 17.62 -8.99
N THR A 131 -9.29 17.46 -7.84
CA THR A 131 -10.62 16.86 -7.76
C THR A 131 -11.40 17.52 -6.64
N ASN A 132 -12.57 18.07 -6.95
CA ASN A 132 -13.41 18.80 -5.99
C ASN A 132 -12.65 19.94 -5.27
N GLY A 133 -11.82 20.69 -6.01
CA GLY A 133 -11.01 21.79 -5.46
C GLY A 133 -9.85 21.34 -4.55
N LYS A 134 -9.60 20.03 -4.41
CA LYS A 134 -8.47 19.48 -3.65
C LYS A 134 -7.42 18.94 -4.61
N THR A 135 -6.17 19.34 -4.39
CA THR A 135 -5.03 18.82 -5.16
C THR A 135 -4.49 17.53 -4.54
N TYR A 136 -4.16 16.54 -5.36
CA TYR A 136 -3.62 15.24 -4.94
C TYR A 136 -2.32 14.93 -5.70
N SER A 137 -1.32 14.38 -5.02
CA SER A 137 -0.12 13.86 -5.68
C SER A 137 -0.33 12.39 -6.03
N ASN A 138 -0.06 12.02 -7.28
CA ASN A 138 -0.27 10.68 -7.81
C ASN A 138 1.00 10.14 -8.45
N VAL A 139 1.21 8.83 -8.36
CA VAL A 139 2.27 8.15 -9.14
C VAL A 139 1.80 7.96 -10.57
N ALA A 140 2.40 8.68 -11.50
CA ALA A 140 2.11 8.60 -12.93
C ALA A 140 2.83 7.44 -13.62
N GLY A 141 4.02 7.07 -13.14
CA GLY A 141 4.77 5.93 -13.65
C GLY A 141 6.07 5.71 -12.90
N LEU A 142 6.68 4.54 -13.13
CA LEU A 142 7.91 4.10 -12.49
C LEU A 142 8.93 3.72 -13.56
N THR A 143 10.19 4.12 -13.38
CA THR A 143 11.30 3.72 -14.26
C THR A 143 12.49 3.23 -13.45
N PRO A 144 13.39 2.41 -14.04
CA PRO A 144 14.60 1.97 -13.36
C PRO A 144 15.51 3.16 -13.03
N ILE A 145 16.24 3.04 -11.92
CA ILE A 145 17.30 4.02 -11.61
C ILE A 145 18.39 3.96 -12.69
N PRO A 146 18.82 5.12 -13.24
CA PRO A 146 19.94 5.20 -14.17
C PRO A 146 21.19 4.50 -13.65
N ALA A 147 21.94 3.84 -14.54
CA ALA A 147 23.13 3.08 -14.15
C ALA A 147 24.15 3.92 -13.34
N ALA A 148 24.29 5.21 -13.67
CA ALA A 148 25.16 6.16 -12.98
C ALA A 148 24.80 6.36 -11.49
N LEU A 149 23.54 6.17 -11.11
CA LEU A 149 23.05 6.38 -9.75
C LEU A 149 22.95 5.08 -8.93
N LYS A 150 23.28 3.92 -9.52
CA LYS A 150 23.18 2.62 -8.82
C LYS A 150 24.08 2.51 -7.58
N ASN A 151 25.22 3.19 -7.57
CA ASN A 151 26.16 3.15 -6.45
C ASN A 151 25.94 4.28 -5.44
N ALA A 152 25.07 5.25 -5.77
CA ALA A 152 24.77 6.42 -4.95
C ALA A 152 23.31 6.40 -4.47
N LYS A 153 22.77 5.20 -4.21
CA LYS A 153 21.41 5.05 -3.70
C LYS A 153 21.34 5.58 -2.27
N PRO A 154 20.40 6.50 -1.95
CA PRO A 154 20.18 6.95 -0.58
C PRO A 154 19.86 5.78 0.35
N GLU A 155 20.30 5.83 1.59
CA GLU A 155 19.93 4.82 2.58
C GLU A 155 18.42 4.88 2.87
N GLY A 156 17.83 3.71 3.09
CA GLY A 156 16.44 3.58 3.45
C GLY A 156 16.16 4.11 4.85
N VAL A 157 15.20 5.03 4.99
CA VAL A 157 14.85 5.63 6.29
C VAL A 157 13.64 4.93 6.90
N HIS A 158 12.63 4.63 6.09
CA HIS A 158 11.46 3.89 6.52
C HIS A 158 11.78 2.40 6.68
N ALA A 159 11.28 1.83 7.79
CA ALA A 159 11.27 0.39 7.97
C ALA A 159 10.47 -0.26 6.84
N ILE A 160 10.94 -1.44 6.40
CA ILE A 160 10.22 -2.22 5.42
C ILE A 160 8.94 -2.75 6.05
N VAL A 161 7.81 -2.52 5.37
CA VAL A 161 6.49 -2.99 5.74
C VAL A 161 6.01 -3.96 4.66
N LYS A 162 5.77 -5.20 5.05
CA LYS A 162 5.10 -6.20 4.24
C LYS A 162 3.90 -6.69 5.03
N PHE A 163 2.71 -6.62 4.44
CA PHE A 163 1.49 -7.15 5.04
C PHE A 163 0.81 -8.07 4.03
N ASP A 164 0.65 -9.33 4.43
CA ASP A 164 0.00 -10.39 3.68
C ASP A 164 -1.33 -10.70 4.38
N LEU A 165 -2.42 -10.67 3.62
CA LEU A 165 -3.75 -10.85 4.19
C LEU A 165 -4.08 -12.33 4.45
N ASP A 166 -3.41 -13.26 3.75
CA ASP A 166 -3.59 -14.69 3.99
C ASP A 166 -2.92 -15.16 5.29
N ALA A 167 -1.89 -14.43 5.74
CA ALA A 167 -1.20 -14.65 7.02
C ALA A 167 -0.97 -13.28 7.73
N PRO A 168 -2.03 -12.68 8.31
CA PRO A 168 -1.99 -11.31 8.79
C PRO A 168 -1.16 -11.17 10.07
N ASP A 169 -0.10 -10.35 9.99
CA ASP A 169 0.64 -9.89 11.17
C ASP A 169 -0.13 -8.74 11.84
N MET A 170 -0.71 -9.02 13.00
CA MET A 170 -1.51 -8.05 13.75
C MET A 170 -0.67 -6.90 14.33
N VAL A 171 0.62 -7.10 14.57
CA VAL A 171 1.52 -6.02 15.01
C VAL A 171 1.64 -4.99 13.90
N VAL A 172 1.90 -5.44 12.66
CA VAL A 172 1.96 -4.58 11.47
C VAL A 172 0.60 -3.96 11.15
N PHE A 173 -0.48 -4.72 11.26
CA PHE A 173 -1.84 -4.22 11.01
C PHE A 173 -2.19 -3.04 11.92
N ASN A 174 -1.82 -3.13 13.20
CA ASN A 174 -2.09 -2.10 14.19
C ASN A 174 -1.29 -0.80 13.96
N THR A 175 -0.21 -0.82 13.18
CA THR A 175 0.53 0.40 12.82
C THR A 175 -0.15 1.19 11.70
N PHE A 176 -1.16 0.63 11.03
CA PHE A 176 -1.86 1.32 9.95
C PHE A 176 -2.84 2.38 10.45
N HIS A 177 -3.06 3.43 9.67
CA HIS A 177 -4.10 4.42 9.95
C HIS A 177 -5.50 3.82 9.80
N ALA A 178 -6.46 4.37 10.53
CA ALA A 178 -7.83 3.84 10.64
C ALA A 178 -8.47 3.51 9.28
N GLN A 179 -8.39 4.43 8.31
CA GLN A 179 -9.01 4.21 6.99
C GLN A 179 -8.41 3.01 6.24
N LEU A 180 -7.10 2.75 6.39
CA LEU A 180 -6.47 1.59 5.77
C LEU A 180 -6.89 0.29 6.47
N GLN A 181 -6.93 0.28 7.81
CA GLN A 181 -7.44 -0.84 8.57
C GLN A 181 -8.89 -1.17 8.20
N GLU A 182 -9.76 -0.16 8.10
CA GLU A 182 -11.15 -0.32 7.68
C GLU A 182 -11.27 -0.86 6.25
N THR A 183 -10.41 -0.41 5.34
CA THR A 183 -10.38 -0.92 3.96
C THR A 183 -10.04 -2.41 3.94
N ILE A 184 -9.00 -2.82 4.68
CA ILE A 184 -8.60 -4.24 4.78
C ILE A 184 -9.73 -5.08 5.41
N LYS A 185 -10.36 -4.58 6.49
CA LYS A 185 -11.45 -5.24 7.21
C LYS A 185 -12.70 -5.50 6.36
N LYS A 186 -12.91 -4.75 5.27
CA LYS A 186 -14.04 -4.94 4.33
C LYS A 186 -13.83 -6.12 3.38
N SER A 187 -12.64 -6.69 3.31
CA SER A 187 -12.34 -7.78 2.39
C SER A 187 -12.98 -9.11 2.86
N PRO A 188 -13.49 -9.95 1.94
CA PRO A 188 -13.96 -11.30 2.27
C PRO A 188 -12.90 -12.17 2.95
N GLU A 189 -11.63 -12.00 2.59
CA GLU A 189 -10.50 -12.73 3.14
C GLU A 189 -10.30 -12.44 4.63
N TRP A 190 -10.42 -11.16 5.03
CA TRP A 190 -10.40 -10.77 6.44
C TRP A 190 -11.58 -11.37 7.23
N ALA A 191 -12.77 -11.41 6.63
CA ALA A 191 -13.95 -12.04 7.26
C ALA A 191 -13.76 -13.55 7.43
N ARG A 192 -13.13 -14.23 6.46
CA ARG A 192 -12.79 -15.66 6.53
C ARG A 192 -11.78 -15.93 7.66
N HIS A 193 -10.75 -15.09 7.77
CA HIS A 193 -9.74 -15.23 8.83
C HIS A 193 -10.36 -15.09 10.22
N GLN A 194 -11.25 -14.13 10.43
CA GLN A 194 -11.94 -13.97 11.72
C GLN A 194 -12.83 -15.15 12.09
N ARG A 195 -13.50 -15.76 11.10
CA ARG A 195 -14.31 -16.97 11.35
C ARG A 195 -13.43 -18.15 11.74
N HIS A 196 -12.37 -18.42 10.98
CA HIS A 196 -11.47 -19.53 11.26
C HIS A 196 -10.76 -19.40 12.62
N ASN A 197 -10.40 -18.19 13.02
CA ASN A 197 -9.79 -17.92 14.32
C ASN A 197 -10.81 -17.92 15.49
N GLY A 198 -12.11 -17.78 15.21
CA GLY A 198 -13.18 -17.94 16.19
C GLY A 198 -13.55 -19.41 16.44
N ASP A 199 -13.61 -20.23 15.38
CA ASP A 199 -13.83 -21.69 15.48
C ASP A 199 -12.65 -22.41 16.20
N ALA A 200 -11.42 -21.90 16.05
CA ALA A 200 -10.25 -22.44 16.77
C ALA A 200 -10.28 -22.16 18.28
N ASP A 201 -10.95 -21.08 18.70
CA ASP A 201 -11.10 -20.71 20.12
C ASP A 201 -12.26 -21.50 20.78
N GLU A 202 -13.34 -21.75 20.03
CA GLU A 202 -14.47 -22.59 20.50
C GLU A 202 -14.08 -24.08 20.62
N SER A 203 -13.34 -24.63 19.64
CA SER A 203 -12.92 -26.05 19.68
C SER A 203 -11.95 -26.37 20.83
N LEU A 204 -11.08 -25.44 21.23
CA LEU A 204 -10.21 -25.60 22.40
C LEU A 204 -11.02 -25.55 23.71
N SER A 205 -12.08 -24.74 23.77
CA SER A 205 -12.95 -24.64 24.94
C SER A 205 -13.85 -25.85 25.15
N GLU A 206 -14.31 -26.51 24.07
CA GLU A 206 -15.11 -27.74 24.15
C GLU A 206 -14.25 -28.95 24.54
N ASP A 207 -13.02 -29.06 24.03
CA ASP A 207 -12.10 -30.15 24.40
C ASP A 207 -11.57 -30.00 25.84
N GLU A 208 -11.28 -28.78 26.32
CA GLU A 208 -10.95 -28.56 27.74
C GLU A 208 -12.16 -28.83 28.65
N ALA A 209 -13.37 -28.42 28.27
CA ALA A 209 -14.57 -28.70 29.05
C ALA A 209 -14.91 -30.20 29.13
N ALA A 210 -14.60 -30.97 28.07
CA ALA A 210 -14.76 -32.41 28.05
C ALA A 210 -13.72 -33.14 28.93
N GLN A 211 -12.54 -32.55 29.14
CA GLN A 211 -11.46 -33.15 29.92
C GLN A 211 -11.64 -33.03 31.44
N PHE A 212 -12.50 -32.12 31.92
CA PHE A 212 -12.85 -31.97 33.34
C PHE A 212 -14.17 -32.63 33.76
N ALA A 213 -14.87 -33.30 32.85
CA ALA A 213 -16.20 -33.87 33.10
C ALA A 213 -16.17 -35.36 33.52
N ASP A 214 -15.01 -36.02 33.57
CA ASP A 214 -14.92 -37.49 33.73
C ASP A 214 -14.03 -37.98 34.89
N GLU A 215 -13.82 -37.18 35.94
CA GLU A 215 -13.28 -37.70 37.21
C GLU A 215 -14.40 -37.88 38.26
N PRO A 216 -14.81 -39.13 38.55
CA PRO A 216 -15.66 -39.41 39.70
C PRO A 216 -14.82 -39.30 41.00
N PHE A 217 -15.39 -38.58 41.97
CA PHE A 217 -14.92 -38.53 43.37
C PHE A 217 -14.79 -39.91 44.02
#